data_AF-A0A2W4LBB4-F1
#
_entry.id   AF-A0A2W4LBB4-F1
#
_cell.length_a   1.000
_cell.length_b   1.000
_cell.length_c   1.000
_cell.angle_alpha   90.00
_cell.angle_beta   90.00
_cell.angle_gamma   90.00
#
_symmetry.space_group_name_H-M   'P 1'
#
loop_
_entity.id
_entity.type
_entity.pdbx_description
1 polymer ?
#
loop_
_entity_poly.entity_id
_entity_poly.type
_entity_poly.pdbx_seq_one_letter_code
_entity_poly.pdbx_strand_id
1 'polypeptide(L)'
;RVTTLAGHLAELHAKRRDDAVAHRRAVRDLFGSGEGIFGIVDGYPPNTPGAPAERLDRIERLALDYRPRLRAHTRRLTRVHGDYHPWNLVFDEHDQLTALDASRGCLGDPADDVICLAINYLFFGLISPRAARPAFLHLFRAFFGEYFGARPDPELLEVAPPYLAWRALVLASPRWYPDVSEVHRDRLLGFVESTLRAGRLDLSDAEALLR
;
A
#
# COMPACT_ATOMS: atom_id res chain seq x y z
N ARG A 1 -12.27 -5.37 -14.96
CA ARG A 1 -12.29 -5.15 -13.50
C ARG A 1 -11.19 -4.19 -13.02
N VAL A 2 -9.91 -4.39 -13.37
CA VAL A 2 -8.83 -3.48 -12.91
C VAL A 2 -9.08 -2.00 -13.25
N THR A 3 -9.60 -1.73 -14.45
CA THR A 3 -9.99 -0.37 -14.87
C THR A 3 -11.10 0.22 -14.01
N THR A 4 -12.14 -0.58 -13.70
CA THR A 4 -13.22 -0.20 -12.77
C THR A 4 -12.69 0.15 -11.38
N LEU A 5 -11.74 -0.63 -10.84
CA LEU A 5 -11.12 -0.38 -9.54
C LEU A 5 -10.34 0.94 -9.53
N ALA A 6 -9.52 1.16 -10.56
CA ALA A 6 -8.75 2.39 -10.70
C ALA A 6 -9.64 3.63 -10.89
N GLY A 7 -10.66 3.53 -11.75
CA GLY A 7 -11.63 4.59 -11.98
C GLY A 7 -12.42 4.94 -10.71
N HIS A 8 -12.88 3.94 -9.95
CA HIS A 8 -13.55 4.16 -8.67
C HIS A 8 -12.68 4.95 -7.68
N LEU A 9 -11.39 4.59 -7.56
CA LEU A 9 -10.48 5.37 -6.71
C LEU A 9 -10.25 6.79 -7.24
N ALA A 10 -10.08 6.96 -8.55
CA ALA A 10 -9.90 8.28 -9.16
C ALA A 10 -11.09 9.21 -8.84
N GLU A 11 -12.32 8.70 -8.97
CA GLU A 11 -13.55 9.42 -8.62
C GLU A 11 -13.65 9.71 -7.11
N LEU A 12 -13.29 8.74 -6.28
CA LEU A 12 -13.29 8.90 -4.82
C LEU A 12 -12.32 10.00 -4.39
N HIS A 13 -11.09 9.96 -4.91
CA HIS A 13 -9.99 10.86 -4.58
C HIS A 13 -10.12 12.26 -5.24
N ALA A 14 -11.08 12.45 -6.16
CA ALA A 14 -11.42 13.77 -6.67
C ALA A 14 -12.09 14.67 -5.60
N LYS A 15 -12.68 14.05 -4.57
CA LYS A 15 -13.38 14.74 -3.47
C LYS A 15 -12.36 15.26 -2.43
N ARG A 16 -11.69 16.36 -2.76
CA ARG A 16 -10.69 17.02 -1.89
C ARG A 16 -11.32 17.62 -0.61
N ARG A 17 -10.49 17.77 0.42
CA ARG A 17 -10.82 18.45 1.68
C ARG A 17 -9.68 19.37 2.07
N ASP A 18 -10.02 20.52 2.64
CA ASP A 18 -9.04 21.45 3.21
C ASP A 18 -9.13 21.38 4.73
N ASP A 19 -8.39 20.42 5.30
CA ASP A 19 -8.30 20.25 6.75
C ASP A 19 -6.91 19.72 7.12
N ALA A 20 -6.01 20.64 7.46
CA ALA A 20 -4.66 20.30 7.87
C ALA A 20 -4.61 19.45 9.15
N VAL A 21 -5.60 19.56 10.04
CA VAL A 21 -5.65 18.78 11.28
C VAL A 21 -6.02 17.34 10.98
N ALA A 22 -7.04 17.11 10.16
CA ALA A 22 -7.43 15.78 9.69
C ALA A 22 -6.30 15.11 8.91
N HIS A 23 -5.58 15.83 8.04
CA HIS A 23 -4.39 15.30 7.36
C HIS A 23 -3.32 14.82 8.36
N ARG A 24 -2.96 15.67 9.31
CA ARG A 24 -1.94 15.33 10.33
C ARG A 24 -2.39 14.17 11.21
N ARG A 25 -3.70 14.01 11.44
CA ARG A 25 -4.27 12.84 12.12
C ARG A 25 -4.11 11.59 11.27
N ALA A 26 -4.51 11.59 9.99
CA ALA A 26 -4.35 10.44 9.11
C ALA A 26 -2.88 10.00 9.00
N VAL A 27 -1.94 10.94 8.89
CA VAL A 27 -0.50 10.64 8.93
C VAL A 27 -0.10 10.02 10.27
N ARG A 28 -0.59 10.53 11.40
CA ARG A 28 -0.30 9.94 12.72
C ARG A 28 -0.87 8.53 12.87
N ASP A 29 -2.06 8.28 12.35
CA ASP A 29 -2.73 6.98 12.44
C ASP A 29 -1.98 5.91 11.59
N LEU A 30 -1.43 6.29 10.43
CA LEU A 30 -0.54 5.42 9.63
C LEU A 30 0.64 4.87 10.43
N PHE A 31 1.29 5.71 11.25
CA PHE A 31 2.46 5.28 12.03
C PHE A 31 2.07 4.68 13.38
N GLY A 32 1.31 5.42 14.18
CA GLY A 32 1.20 5.22 15.62
C GLY A 32 -0.10 4.61 16.12
N SER A 33 -1.02 4.24 15.24
CA SER A 33 -2.21 3.49 15.67
C SER A 33 -1.92 2.00 15.80
N GLY A 34 -2.74 1.29 16.59
CA GLY A 34 -2.64 -0.18 16.73
C GLY A 34 -2.93 -0.95 15.43
N GLU A 35 -3.46 -0.29 14.41
CA GLU A 35 -3.66 -0.86 13.07
C GLU A 35 -2.66 -0.31 12.04
N GLY A 36 -1.86 0.68 12.42
CA GLY A 36 -0.78 1.28 11.62
C GLY A 36 0.54 0.54 11.81
N ILE A 37 1.64 1.13 11.35
CA ILE A 37 2.97 0.50 11.33
C ILE A 37 3.36 -0.07 12.70
N PHE A 38 3.25 0.70 13.78
CA PHE A 38 3.64 0.26 15.13
C PHE A 38 2.84 -0.98 15.56
N GLY A 39 1.51 -0.93 15.46
CA GLY A 39 0.67 -2.05 15.87
C GLY A 39 0.85 -3.30 15.00
N ILE A 40 1.15 -3.13 13.70
CA ILE A 40 1.50 -4.26 12.83
C ILE A 40 2.83 -4.88 13.26
N VAL A 41 3.86 -4.07 13.53
CA VAL A 41 5.19 -4.54 13.97
C VAL A 41 5.10 -5.26 15.32
N ASP A 42 4.37 -4.71 16.29
CA ASP A 42 4.13 -5.32 17.61
C ASP A 42 3.50 -6.73 17.51
N GLY A 43 2.78 -7.01 16.42
CA GLY A 43 2.15 -8.29 16.16
C GLY A 43 3.08 -9.39 15.63
N TYR A 44 4.35 -9.10 15.33
CA TYR A 44 5.28 -10.08 14.77
C TYR A 44 5.94 -10.95 15.85
N PRO A 45 6.01 -12.29 15.65
CA PRO A 45 6.92 -13.13 16.42
C PRO A 45 8.40 -12.72 16.21
N PRO A 46 9.24 -12.67 17.25
CA PRO A 46 10.61 -12.15 17.17
C PRO A 46 11.52 -12.81 16.11
N ASN A 47 11.30 -14.11 15.84
CA ASN A 47 12.11 -14.91 14.93
C ASN A 47 11.37 -15.27 13.63
N THR A 48 10.50 -14.37 13.15
CA THR A 48 9.79 -14.58 11.87
C THR A 48 10.80 -14.69 10.72
N PRO A 49 10.87 -15.82 10.00
CA PRO A 49 11.81 -15.98 8.89
C PRO A 49 11.59 -14.91 7.81
N GLY A 50 12.66 -14.23 7.39
CA GLY A 50 12.61 -13.11 6.44
C GLY A 50 12.15 -11.78 7.04
N ALA A 51 11.69 -11.77 8.30
CA ALA A 51 11.26 -10.57 9.03
C ALA A 51 11.69 -10.61 10.52
N PRO A 52 12.99 -10.81 10.83
CA PRO A 52 13.45 -10.78 12.22
C PRO A 52 13.23 -9.40 12.83
N ALA A 53 13.14 -9.33 14.16
CA ALA A 53 12.90 -8.07 14.89
C ALA A 53 13.80 -6.91 14.43
N GLU A 54 15.10 -7.15 14.24
CA GLU A 54 16.03 -6.11 13.78
C GLU A 54 15.64 -5.50 12.42
N ARG A 55 15.09 -6.30 11.51
CA ARG A 55 14.61 -5.80 10.21
C ARG A 55 13.34 -4.97 10.37
N LEU A 56 12.41 -5.42 11.19
CA LEU A 56 11.17 -4.70 11.47
C LEU A 56 11.49 -3.33 12.07
N ASP A 57 12.39 -3.29 13.05
CA ASP A 57 12.90 -2.07 13.66
C ASP A 57 13.52 -1.11 12.64
N ARG A 58 14.30 -1.64 11.68
CA ARG A 58 14.88 -0.83 10.60
C ARG A 58 13.81 -0.24 9.70
N ILE A 59 12.81 -1.04 9.29
CA ILE A 59 11.70 -0.57 8.44
C ILE A 59 10.91 0.52 9.17
N GLU A 60 10.60 0.32 10.45
CA GLU A 60 9.89 1.30 11.26
C GLU A 60 10.65 2.62 11.33
N ARG A 61 11.96 2.58 11.65
CA ARG A 61 12.80 3.79 11.68
C ARG A 61 12.83 4.52 10.34
N LEU A 62 13.07 3.79 9.25
CA LEU A 62 13.08 4.36 7.89
C LEU A 62 11.73 5.00 7.52
N ALA A 63 10.62 4.38 7.90
CA ALA A 63 9.29 4.93 7.68
C ALA A 63 9.07 6.20 8.53
N LEU A 64 9.50 6.19 9.80
CA LEU A 64 9.39 7.34 10.70
C LEU A 64 10.20 8.55 10.23
N ASP A 65 11.38 8.35 9.66
CA ASP A 65 12.19 9.44 9.07
C ASP A 65 11.44 10.16 7.94
N TYR A 66 10.50 9.47 7.31
CA TYR A 66 9.63 10.02 6.25
C TYR A 66 8.49 10.91 6.78
N ARG A 67 8.11 10.74 8.04
CA ARG A 67 6.92 11.36 8.63
C ARG A 67 6.88 12.89 8.53
N PRO A 68 7.98 13.64 8.75
CA PRO A 68 7.97 15.10 8.60
C PRO A 68 7.56 15.56 7.20
N ARG A 69 8.01 14.84 6.16
CA ARG A 69 7.63 15.09 4.75
C ARG A 69 6.12 14.92 4.59
N LEU A 70 5.58 13.75 4.92
CA LEU A 70 4.13 13.49 4.80
C LEU A 70 3.28 14.51 5.56
N ARG A 71 3.69 14.87 6.78
CA ARG A 71 2.99 15.83 7.63
C ARG A 71 2.85 17.22 6.96
N ALA A 72 3.77 17.59 6.08
CA ALA A 72 3.78 18.88 5.40
C ALA A 72 2.83 18.94 4.17
N HIS A 73 2.48 17.79 3.57
CA HIS A 73 1.63 17.73 2.36
C HIS A 73 0.12 17.82 2.66
N THR A 74 -0.32 18.81 3.45
CA THR A 74 -1.71 18.90 3.92
C THR A 74 -2.76 19.05 2.82
N ARG A 75 -2.35 19.50 1.62
CA ARG A 75 -3.22 19.64 0.44
C ARG A 75 -3.62 18.31 -0.19
N ARG A 76 -3.02 17.20 0.25
CA ARG A 76 -3.29 15.86 -0.26
C ARG A 76 -4.49 15.20 0.40
N LEU A 77 -5.12 15.84 1.38
CA LEU A 77 -6.30 15.29 2.04
C LEU A 77 -7.48 15.17 1.07
N THR A 78 -7.96 13.95 0.86
CA THR A 78 -9.15 13.65 0.09
C THR A 78 -10.04 12.68 0.82
N ARG A 79 -11.25 12.46 0.29
CA ARG A 79 -11.97 11.23 0.61
C ARG A 79 -11.13 10.03 0.16
N VAL A 80 -11.05 9.01 1.00
CA VAL A 80 -10.40 7.72 0.75
C VAL A 80 -11.31 6.61 1.27
N HIS A 81 -11.05 5.38 0.87
CA HIS A 81 -11.60 4.17 1.47
C HIS A 81 -10.86 3.83 2.76
N GLY A 82 -9.52 3.90 2.75
CA GLY A 82 -8.62 3.62 3.87
C GLY A 82 -8.28 2.13 4.04
N ASP A 83 -8.88 1.25 3.24
CA ASP A 83 -8.61 -0.20 3.28
C ASP A 83 -8.98 -0.91 1.98
N TYR A 84 -8.57 -0.33 0.85
CA TYR A 84 -8.96 -0.75 -0.50
C TYR A 84 -8.24 -2.02 -1.00
N HIS A 85 -8.14 -3.05 -0.15
CA HIS A 85 -7.52 -4.34 -0.49
C HIS A 85 -8.54 -5.30 -1.13
N PRO A 86 -8.09 -6.35 -1.86
CA PRO A 86 -8.97 -7.24 -2.62
C PRO A 86 -10.15 -7.84 -1.86
N TRP A 87 -10.00 -8.13 -0.56
CA TRP A 87 -11.09 -8.71 0.25
C TRP A 87 -12.25 -7.77 0.58
N ASN A 88 -12.10 -6.46 0.34
CA ASN A 88 -13.17 -5.48 0.52
C ASN A 88 -13.84 -5.10 -0.81
N LEU A 89 -13.45 -5.72 -1.92
CA LEU A 89 -13.88 -5.36 -3.27
C LEU A 89 -14.64 -6.50 -3.91
N VAL A 90 -15.97 -6.36 -3.95
CA VAL A 90 -16.88 -7.38 -4.47
C VAL A 90 -17.44 -6.94 -5.81
N PHE A 91 -17.43 -7.85 -6.78
CA PHE A 91 -18.10 -7.67 -8.06
C PHE A 91 -19.31 -8.62 -8.12
N ASP A 92 -20.48 -8.09 -8.48
CA ASP A 92 -21.67 -8.90 -8.74
C ASP A 92 -21.61 -9.60 -10.12
N GLU A 93 -22.66 -10.32 -10.49
CA GLU A 93 -22.80 -11.00 -11.79
C GLU A 93 -22.80 -10.04 -13.00
N HIS A 94 -22.96 -8.74 -12.77
CA HIS A 94 -22.98 -7.68 -13.78
C HIS A 94 -21.69 -6.84 -13.78
N ASP A 95 -20.63 -7.33 -13.13
CA ASP A 95 -19.35 -6.64 -12.96
C ASP A 95 -19.49 -5.25 -12.30
N GLN A 96 -20.52 -5.04 -11.48
CA GLN A 96 -20.65 -3.83 -10.67
C GLN A 96 -19.86 -3.96 -9.38
N LEU A 97 -19.01 -2.95 -9.11
CA LEU A 97 -18.19 -2.92 -7.91
C LEU A 97 -18.99 -2.44 -6.70
N THR A 98 -18.90 -3.20 -5.61
CA THR A 98 -19.24 -2.75 -4.26
C THR A 98 -17.97 -2.75 -3.40
N ALA A 99 -17.63 -1.61 -2.80
CA ALA A 99 -16.54 -1.49 -1.84
C ALA A 99 -17.10 -1.53 -0.41
N LEU A 100 -16.64 -2.52 0.37
CA LEU A 100 -17.09 -2.82 1.73
C LEU A 100 -16.10 -2.26 2.76
N ASP A 101 -16.57 -2.06 4.00
CA ASP A 101 -15.73 -1.71 5.15
C ASP A 101 -14.86 -0.43 4.99
N ALA A 102 -15.50 0.68 4.62
CA ALA A 102 -14.89 2.01 4.61
C ALA A 102 -14.88 2.69 6.00
N SER A 103 -14.63 1.93 7.07
CA SER A 103 -14.82 2.36 8.47
C SER A 103 -13.70 3.29 8.99
N ARG A 104 -12.56 3.39 8.31
CA ARG A 104 -11.35 4.12 8.76
C ARG A 104 -11.40 5.64 8.51
N GLY A 105 -12.49 6.29 8.90
CA GLY A 105 -12.63 7.75 8.88
C GLY A 105 -12.78 8.41 7.50
N CYS A 106 -12.56 7.67 6.41
CA CYS A 106 -12.77 8.09 5.03
C CYS A 106 -12.00 9.36 4.59
N LEU A 107 -10.99 9.82 5.33
CA LEU A 107 -10.17 10.98 4.99
C LEU A 107 -8.69 10.66 5.13
N GLY A 108 -7.92 10.87 4.07
CA GLY A 108 -6.50 10.51 4.04
C GLY A 108 -5.81 10.96 2.75
N ASP A 109 -4.61 10.44 2.53
CA ASP A 109 -3.87 10.64 1.29
C ASP A 109 -4.32 9.58 0.26
N PRO A 110 -4.61 9.94 -1.00
CA PRO A 110 -4.86 9.00 -2.10
C PRO A 110 -3.85 7.86 -2.22
N ALA A 111 -2.60 8.09 -1.81
CA ALA A 111 -1.55 7.09 -1.84
C ALA A 111 -1.88 5.87 -0.97
N ASP A 112 -2.68 6.01 0.08
CA ASP A 112 -3.08 4.88 0.92
C ASP A 112 -3.83 3.83 0.10
N ASP A 113 -4.96 4.20 -0.50
CA ASP A 113 -5.80 3.27 -1.27
C ASP A 113 -5.09 2.73 -2.50
N VAL A 114 -4.35 3.58 -3.23
CA VAL A 114 -3.63 3.18 -4.43
C VAL A 114 -2.57 2.14 -4.10
N ILE A 115 -1.80 2.35 -3.03
CA ILE A 115 -0.77 1.40 -2.62
C ILE A 115 -1.38 0.15 -1.99
N CYS A 116 -2.48 0.29 -1.23
CA CYS A 116 -3.22 -0.83 -0.64
C CYS A 116 -3.63 -1.86 -1.70
N LEU A 117 -4.18 -1.42 -2.83
CA LEU A 117 -4.52 -2.35 -3.91
C LEU A 117 -3.29 -2.77 -4.72
N ALA A 118 -2.44 -1.82 -5.15
CA ALA A 118 -1.37 -2.10 -6.09
C ALA A 118 -0.36 -3.14 -5.58
N ILE A 119 -0.02 -3.09 -4.29
CA ILE A 119 0.94 -4.04 -3.69
C ILE A 119 0.43 -5.49 -3.75
N ASN A 120 -0.88 -5.71 -3.77
CA ASN A 120 -1.44 -7.06 -3.86
C ASN A 120 -1.12 -7.72 -5.21
N TYR A 121 -1.05 -6.96 -6.33
CA TYR A 121 -0.60 -7.52 -7.60
C TYR A 121 0.85 -8.00 -7.53
N LEU A 122 1.72 -7.23 -6.87
CA LEU A 122 3.12 -7.62 -6.67
C LEU A 122 3.23 -8.83 -5.74
N PHE A 123 2.53 -8.81 -4.61
CA PHE A 123 2.59 -9.88 -3.63
C PHE A 123 2.06 -11.20 -4.18
N PHE A 124 0.85 -11.22 -4.76
CA PHE A 124 0.29 -12.44 -5.33
C PHE A 124 1.10 -12.93 -6.54
N GLY A 125 1.66 -12.03 -7.35
CA GLY A 125 2.61 -12.41 -8.38
C GLY A 125 3.89 -13.04 -7.83
N LEU A 126 4.41 -12.51 -6.71
CA LEU A 126 5.66 -12.96 -6.10
C LEU A 126 5.54 -14.39 -5.57
N ILE A 127 4.42 -14.72 -4.93
CA ILE A 127 4.15 -16.03 -4.34
C ILE A 127 3.54 -17.04 -5.33
N SER A 128 3.16 -16.60 -6.53
CA SER A 128 2.61 -17.47 -7.58
C SER A 128 3.70 -18.15 -8.42
N PRO A 129 3.37 -19.24 -9.14
CA PRO A 129 4.25 -19.83 -10.14
C PRO A 129 4.77 -18.79 -11.13
N ARG A 130 6.02 -18.94 -11.61
CA ARG A 130 6.65 -17.99 -12.54
C ARG A 130 5.80 -17.69 -13.78
N ALA A 131 5.05 -18.67 -14.28
CA ALA A 131 4.17 -18.53 -15.43
C ALA A 131 3.02 -17.52 -15.23
N ALA A 132 2.60 -17.26 -13.99
CA ALA A 132 1.52 -16.31 -13.68
C ALA A 132 2.02 -14.86 -13.53
N ARG A 133 3.32 -14.65 -13.30
CA ARG A 133 3.91 -13.32 -13.05
C ARG A 133 3.61 -12.28 -14.14
N PRO A 134 3.64 -12.62 -15.45
CA PRO A 134 3.28 -11.66 -16.50
C PRO A 134 1.85 -11.11 -16.37
N ALA A 135 0.89 -11.93 -15.92
CA ALA A 135 -0.50 -11.49 -15.73
C ALA A 135 -0.61 -10.48 -14.58
N PHE A 136 0.07 -10.71 -13.46
CA PHE A 136 0.12 -9.76 -12.34
C PHE A 136 0.83 -8.45 -12.71
N LEU A 137 1.92 -8.52 -13.50
CA LEU A 137 2.57 -7.32 -14.04
C LEU A 137 1.64 -6.52 -14.97
N HIS A 138 0.85 -7.21 -15.79
CA HIS A 138 -0.15 -6.55 -16.63
C HIS A 138 -1.19 -5.82 -15.78
N LEU A 139 -1.72 -6.46 -14.73
CA LEU A 139 -2.68 -5.83 -13.81
C LEU A 139 -2.08 -4.62 -13.09
N PHE A 140 -0.85 -4.74 -12.58
CA PHE A 140 -0.15 -3.64 -11.92
C PHE A 140 0.00 -2.42 -12.83
N ARG A 141 0.46 -2.63 -14.07
CA ARG A 141 0.62 -1.56 -15.07
C ARG A 141 -0.72 -0.95 -15.47
N ALA A 142 -1.72 -1.79 -15.74
CA ALA A 142 -3.05 -1.32 -16.10
C ALA A 142 -3.69 -0.48 -14.99
N PHE A 143 -3.52 -0.89 -13.72
CA PHE A 143 -4.04 -0.16 -12.57
C PHE A 143 -3.44 1.25 -12.46
N PHE A 144 -2.10 1.37 -12.47
CA PHE A 144 -1.44 2.68 -12.41
C PHE A 144 -1.72 3.54 -13.64
N GLY A 145 -1.71 2.93 -14.83
CA GLY A 145 -2.01 3.61 -16.09
C GLY A 145 -3.42 4.21 -16.10
N GLU A 146 -4.42 3.43 -15.70
CA GLU A 146 -5.81 3.90 -15.61
C GLU A 146 -5.96 4.97 -14.52
N TYR A 147 -5.41 4.74 -13.33
CA TYR A 147 -5.55 5.69 -12.22
C TYR A 147 -4.93 7.05 -12.55
N PHE A 148 -3.69 7.08 -13.07
CA PHE A 148 -3.04 8.33 -13.46
C PHE A 148 -3.66 8.98 -14.70
N GLY A 149 -4.21 8.18 -15.62
CA GLY A 149 -4.97 8.68 -16.77
C GLY A 149 -6.25 9.41 -16.35
N ALA A 150 -6.99 8.84 -15.40
CA ALA A 150 -8.23 9.42 -14.89
C ALA A 150 -7.98 10.57 -13.89
N ARG A 151 -6.92 10.47 -13.06
CA ARG A 151 -6.55 11.48 -12.05
C ARG A 151 -5.02 11.59 -11.95
N PRO A 152 -4.41 12.56 -12.65
CA PRO A 152 -2.99 12.86 -12.50
C PRO A 152 -2.63 13.21 -11.06
N ASP A 153 -1.59 12.57 -10.52
CA ASP A 153 -1.09 12.80 -9.16
C ASP A 153 0.45 12.67 -9.14
N PRO A 154 1.18 13.76 -9.43
CA PRO A 154 2.62 13.72 -9.60
C PRO A 154 3.39 13.41 -8.30
N GLU A 155 2.80 13.70 -7.13
CA GLU A 155 3.43 13.45 -5.84
C GLU A 155 3.14 12.04 -5.30
N LEU A 156 2.21 11.28 -5.89
CA LEU A 156 1.75 10.00 -5.32
C LEU A 156 2.90 9.04 -5.04
N LEU A 157 3.79 8.87 -6.01
CA LEU A 157 4.94 7.99 -5.89
C LEU A 157 5.97 8.51 -4.88
N GLU A 158 6.01 9.81 -4.63
CA GLU A 158 6.87 10.40 -3.62
C GLU A 158 6.36 10.17 -2.20
N VAL A 159 5.05 10.16 -1.99
CA VAL A 159 4.45 9.95 -0.65
C VAL A 159 4.17 8.47 -0.35
N ALA A 160 4.18 7.61 -1.36
CA ALA A 160 3.91 6.17 -1.27
C ALA A 160 4.76 5.35 -0.27
N PRO A 161 6.06 5.64 -0.02
CA PRO A 161 6.91 4.68 0.69
C PRO A 161 6.42 4.20 2.07
N PRO A 162 5.92 5.06 2.98
CA PRO A 162 5.39 4.59 4.26
C PRO A 162 4.08 3.79 4.13
N TYR A 163 3.22 4.12 3.16
CA TYR A 163 2.04 3.31 2.86
C TYR A 163 2.43 1.93 2.32
N LEU A 164 3.44 1.87 1.45
CA LEU A 164 3.98 0.61 0.96
C LEU A 164 4.52 -0.24 2.10
N ALA A 165 5.28 0.37 3.01
CA ALA A 165 5.83 -0.31 4.18
C ALA A 165 4.71 -0.90 5.05
N TRP A 166 3.70 -0.10 5.40
CA TRP A 166 2.56 -0.56 6.19
C TRP A 166 1.85 -1.75 5.53
N ARG A 167 1.49 -1.63 4.26
CA ARG A 167 0.75 -2.69 3.55
C ARG A 167 1.62 -3.95 3.34
N ALA A 168 2.92 -3.79 3.09
CA ALA A 168 3.85 -4.91 3.00
C ALA A 168 4.04 -5.64 4.34
N LEU A 169 4.08 -4.90 5.46
CA LEU A 169 4.15 -5.48 6.80
C LEU A 169 2.90 -6.29 7.14
N VAL A 170 1.72 -5.92 6.62
CA VAL A 170 0.53 -6.77 6.72
C VAL A 170 0.72 -8.05 5.91
N LEU A 171 1.12 -7.94 4.64
CA LEU A 171 1.26 -9.09 3.74
C LEU A 171 2.39 -10.06 4.14
N ALA A 172 3.45 -9.56 4.77
CA ALA A 172 4.56 -10.37 5.25
C ALA A 172 4.29 -11.04 6.60
N SER A 173 3.22 -10.66 7.31
CA SER A 173 2.99 -11.17 8.66
C SER A 173 2.55 -12.63 8.64
N PRO A 174 3.17 -13.50 9.45
CA PRO A 174 2.73 -14.89 9.58
C PRO A 174 1.35 -15.03 10.22
N ARG A 175 0.83 -13.97 10.88
CA ARG A 175 -0.51 -13.96 11.45
C ARG A 175 -1.61 -14.00 10.39
N TRP A 176 -1.41 -13.27 9.28
CA TRP A 176 -2.40 -13.18 8.19
C TRP A 176 -2.02 -14.06 7.01
N TYR A 177 -0.71 -14.23 6.76
CA TYR A 177 -0.18 -15.01 5.65
C TYR A 177 0.87 -16.02 6.15
N PRO A 178 0.43 -17.10 6.85
CA PRO A 178 1.34 -18.08 7.46
C PRO A 178 2.18 -18.82 6.42
N ASP A 179 1.61 -19.12 5.25
CA ASP A 179 2.23 -19.96 4.22
C ASP A 179 3.24 -19.23 3.32
N VAL A 180 3.44 -17.93 3.53
CA VAL A 180 4.46 -17.19 2.78
C VAL A 180 5.84 -17.69 3.21
N SER A 181 6.70 -18.03 2.26
CA SER A 181 8.06 -18.49 2.54
C SER A 181 8.97 -17.35 3.00
N GLU A 182 10.05 -17.71 3.70
CA GLU A 182 11.12 -16.77 4.07
C GLU A 182 11.63 -15.98 2.86
N VAL A 183 11.89 -16.65 1.73
CA VAL A 183 12.41 -16.03 0.51
C VAL A 183 11.42 -14.99 -0.05
N HIS A 184 10.11 -15.25 0.02
CA HIS A 184 9.12 -14.29 -0.46
C HIS A 184 8.98 -13.10 0.50
N ARG A 185 9.00 -13.31 1.83
CA ARG A 185 9.04 -12.21 2.79
C ARG A 185 10.30 -11.36 2.59
N ASP A 186 11.43 -12.01 2.38
CA ASP A 186 12.72 -11.33 2.20
C ASP A 186 12.73 -10.42 0.97
N ARG A 187 12.25 -10.92 -0.17
CA ARG A 187 12.13 -10.12 -1.40
C ARG A 187 11.15 -8.95 -1.24
N LEU A 188 9.99 -9.17 -0.61
CA LEU A 188 9.00 -8.12 -0.40
C LEU A 188 9.52 -7.02 0.53
N LEU A 189 10.08 -7.40 1.68
CA LEU A 189 10.58 -6.43 2.65
C LEU A 189 11.89 -5.78 2.19
N GLY A 190 12.69 -6.46 1.37
CA GLY A 190 13.89 -5.87 0.77
C GLY A 190 13.56 -4.76 -0.23
N PHE A 191 12.46 -4.94 -0.97
CA PHE A 191 11.89 -3.89 -1.82
C PHE A 191 11.37 -2.70 -0.99
N VAL A 192 10.70 -2.95 0.13
CA VAL A 192 10.25 -1.89 1.05
C VAL A 192 11.44 -1.08 1.58
N GLU A 193 12.47 -1.75 2.09
CA GLU A 193 13.67 -1.07 2.61
C GLU A 193 14.35 -0.22 1.52
N SER A 194 14.45 -0.74 0.30
CA SER A 194 15.03 -0.01 -0.83
C SER A 194 14.19 1.22 -1.21
N THR A 195 12.86 1.06 -1.26
CA THR A 195 11.91 2.14 -1.57
C THR A 195 11.93 3.25 -0.53
N LEU A 196 11.96 2.89 0.77
CA LEU A 196 12.07 3.85 1.86
C LEU A 196 13.37 4.64 1.79
N ARG A 197 14.51 3.97 1.54
CA ARG A 197 15.82 4.63 1.37
C ARG A 197 15.87 5.55 0.15
N ALA A 198 15.26 5.14 -0.96
CA ALA A 198 15.18 5.95 -2.17
C ALA A 198 14.29 7.19 -2.01
N GLY A 199 13.37 7.17 -1.04
CA GLY A 199 12.44 8.27 -0.77
C GLY A 199 11.48 8.56 -1.92
N ARG A 200 11.12 7.51 -2.67
CA ARG A 200 10.05 7.44 -3.66
C ARG A 200 9.85 6.00 -4.10
N LEU A 201 8.63 5.68 -4.53
CA LEU A 201 8.33 4.45 -5.24
C LEU A 201 8.72 4.57 -6.72
N ASP A 202 9.60 3.70 -7.20
CA ASP A 202 9.83 3.51 -8.63
C ASP A 202 9.02 2.31 -9.12
N LEU A 203 8.17 2.53 -10.13
CA LEU A 203 7.33 1.46 -10.69
C LEU A 203 8.18 0.40 -11.41
N SER A 204 9.34 0.75 -11.95
CA SER A 204 10.25 -0.19 -12.61
C SER A 204 10.89 -1.14 -11.59
N ASP A 205 11.29 -0.62 -10.43
CA ASP A 205 11.81 -1.43 -9.34
C ASP A 205 10.73 -2.35 -8.77
N ALA A 206 9.49 -1.85 -8.66
CA ALA A 206 8.34 -2.65 -8.26
C ALA A 206 8.09 -3.82 -9.24
N GLU A 207 8.16 -3.56 -10.55
CA GLU A 207 8.02 -4.61 -11.56
C GLU A 207 9.16 -5.63 -11.51
N ALA A 208 10.38 -5.22 -11.13
CA ALA A 208 11.54 -6.09 -11.04
C ALA A 208 11.38 -7.19 -9.97
N LEU A 209 10.46 -7.05 -9.00
CA LEU A 209 10.13 -8.17 -8.09
C LEU A 209 9.58 -9.40 -8.81
N LEU A 210 8.90 -9.18 -9.94
CA LEU A 210 8.21 -10.23 -10.68
C LEU A 210 8.98 -10.71 -11.92
N ARG A 211 10.10 -10.07 -12.24
CA ARG A 211 11.05 -10.57 -13.25
C ARG A 211 11.95 -11.63 -12.62
#